data_AF-A0A135TVI6-F1
#
_entry.id   AF-A0A135TVI6-F1
#
_cell.length_a   1.000
_cell.length_b   1.000
_cell.length_c   1.000
_cell.angle_alpha   90.00
_cell.angle_beta   90.00
_cell.angle_gamma   90.00
#
_symmetry.space_group_name_H-M   'P 1'
#
loop_
_entity.id
_entity.type
_entity.pdbx_description
1 polymer ?
#
loop_
_entity_poly.entity_id
_entity_poly.type
_entity_poly.pdbx_seq_one_letter_code
_entity_poly.pdbx_strand_id
1 'polypeptide(L)'
;MISYVIALVAFLVFFSDPLVNFFSSSDGRSTSSRSRVARTLRPQMNESLLAIEHANATALSCPPDDYSVRIFSKEPLVLYIEGFLSVEERKHLLKISATNPPFNSHLTYLNLNLISLTQSPSNPIFEPSTITHNGANTHRDTSIRSSDVALLPRDDTVRCIEARARALQGWREDLWIERLRTQRYVEGGHYSYHFDWTANRGGWGRPLLK
;
A
#
# COMPACT_ATOMS: atom_id res chain seq x y z
N MET A 1 -13.98 1.54 -69.60
CA MET A 1 -12.58 1.35 -69.15
C MET A 1 -12.26 2.17 -67.91
N ILE A 2 -12.62 3.46 -67.85
CA ILE A 2 -12.42 4.32 -66.66
C ILE A 2 -13.10 3.79 -65.38
N SER A 3 -14.29 3.18 -65.51
CA SER A 3 -15.00 2.57 -64.37
C SER A 3 -14.20 1.44 -63.69
N TYR A 4 -13.48 0.63 -64.46
CA TYR A 4 -12.62 -0.42 -63.93
C TYR A 4 -11.37 0.14 -63.24
N VAL A 5 -10.83 1.25 -63.75
CA VAL A 5 -9.69 1.94 -63.12
C VAL A 5 -10.11 2.53 -61.78
N ILE A 6 -11.28 3.17 -61.69
CA ILE A 6 -11.80 3.73 -60.44
C ILE A 6 -12.08 2.62 -59.42
N ALA A 7 -12.69 1.50 -59.85
CA ALA A 7 -12.94 0.36 -58.98
C ALA A 7 -11.64 -0.28 -58.46
N LEU A 8 -10.61 -0.37 -59.29
CA LEU A 8 -9.31 -0.90 -58.92
C LEU A 8 -8.57 0.03 -57.95
N VAL A 9 -8.64 1.35 -58.15
CA VAL A 9 -8.06 2.34 -57.22
C VAL A 9 -8.78 2.27 -55.87
N ALA A 10 -10.11 2.20 -55.84
CA ALA A 10 -10.86 2.06 -54.60
C ALA A 10 -10.51 0.75 -53.87
N PHE A 11 -10.40 -0.37 -54.59
CA PHE A 11 -9.98 -1.64 -54.01
C PHE A 11 -8.57 -1.56 -53.40
N LEU A 12 -7.62 -0.92 -54.08
CA LEU A 12 -6.27 -0.74 -53.55
C LEU A 12 -6.22 0.19 -52.33
N VAL A 13 -7.05 1.24 -52.28
CA VAL A 13 -7.10 2.14 -51.11
C VAL A 13 -7.69 1.44 -49.88
N PHE A 14 -8.74 0.63 -50.03
CA PHE A 14 -9.41 -0.01 -48.90
C PHE A 14 -8.85 -1.38 -48.51
N PHE A 15 -8.15 -2.08 -49.41
CA PHE A 15 -7.65 -3.45 -49.19
C PHE A 15 -6.12 -3.59 -49.33
N SER A 16 -5.36 -2.51 -49.50
CA SER A 16 -3.88 -2.58 -49.46
C SER A 16 -3.35 -2.95 -48.08
N ASP A 17 -3.93 -2.43 -46.99
CA ASP A 17 -3.50 -2.75 -45.63
C ASP A 17 -3.51 -4.25 -45.29
N PRO A 18 -4.59 -5.02 -45.55
CA PRO A 18 -4.58 -6.46 -45.29
C PRO A 18 -3.64 -7.23 -46.23
N LEU A 19 -3.46 -6.80 -47.48
CA LEU A 19 -2.56 -7.46 -48.45
C LEU A 19 -1.08 -7.22 -48.10
N VAL A 20 -0.70 -6.00 -47.72
CA VAL A 20 0.67 -5.67 -47.28
C VAL A 20 1.01 -6.43 -45.99
N ASN A 21 0.06 -6.59 -45.07
CA ASN A 21 0.24 -7.40 -43.86
C ASN A 21 0.30 -8.92 -44.13
N PHE A 22 -0.35 -9.40 -45.20
CA PHE A 22 -0.32 -10.82 -45.59
C PHE A 22 0.99 -11.21 -46.28
N PHE A 23 1.54 -10.37 -47.17
CA PHE A 23 2.79 -10.62 -47.88
C PHE A 23 4.06 -10.23 -47.09
N SER A 24 3.95 -9.48 -45.99
CA SER A 24 5.09 -9.10 -45.12
C SER A 24 5.53 -10.22 -44.16
N SER A 25 5.13 -11.47 -44.39
CA SER A 25 5.65 -12.63 -43.65
C SER A 25 6.97 -13.11 -44.25
N SER A 26 8.06 -12.38 -44.00
CA SER A 26 9.42 -12.93 -43.74
C SER A 26 10.47 -11.81 -43.61
N ASP A 27 11.05 -11.75 -42.41
CA ASP A 27 12.37 -11.18 -42.04
C ASP A 27 12.80 -9.81 -42.59
N GLY A 28 12.61 -8.76 -41.78
CA GLY A 28 13.15 -7.44 -42.11
C GLY A 28 12.89 -6.28 -41.13
N ARG A 29 13.05 -6.50 -39.82
CA ARG A 29 13.52 -5.49 -38.84
C ARG A 29 12.87 -4.08 -38.87
N SER A 30 11.68 -3.97 -38.30
CA SER A 30 11.22 -2.76 -37.60
C SER A 30 10.80 -3.18 -36.20
N THR A 31 11.68 -2.93 -35.23
CA THR A 31 11.45 -3.16 -33.80
C THR A 31 10.46 -2.12 -33.28
N SER A 32 9.19 -2.20 -33.68
CA SER A 32 8.12 -1.78 -32.78
C SER A 32 8.08 -2.83 -31.67
N SER A 33 8.91 -2.57 -30.67
CA SER A 33 8.83 -3.19 -29.37
C SER A 33 7.38 -3.08 -28.92
N ARG A 34 6.56 -4.11 -29.18
CA ARG A 34 5.69 -4.61 -28.12
C ARG A 34 6.66 -4.87 -27.01
N SER A 35 6.85 -3.86 -26.16
CA SER A 35 7.49 -4.00 -24.89
C SER A 35 6.74 -5.16 -24.27
N ARG A 36 7.33 -6.36 -24.32
CA ARG A 36 7.08 -7.32 -23.26
C ARG A 36 7.32 -6.46 -22.05
N VAL A 37 6.26 -6.18 -21.30
CA VAL A 37 6.39 -5.51 -20.02
C VAL A 37 7.41 -6.36 -19.30
N ALA A 38 8.66 -5.90 -19.31
CA ALA A 38 9.74 -6.62 -18.70
C ALA A 38 9.35 -6.58 -17.24
N ARG A 39 8.93 -7.71 -16.68
CA ARG A 39 8.69 -7.81 -15.25
C ARG A 39 10.03 -7.47 -14.62
N THR A 40 10.14 -6.22 -14.19
CA THR A 40 11.30 -5.73 -13.45
C THR A 40 11.45 -6.65 -12.25
N LEU A 41 12.65 -7.18 -12.04
CA LEU A 41 12.92 -8.10 -10.94
C LEU A 41 12.46 -7.46 -9.63
N ARG A 42 11.68 -8.20 -8.86
CA ARG A 42 11.13 -7.76 -7.58
C ARG A 42 12.26 -7.15 -6.72
N PRO A 43 12.17 -5.88 -6.29
CA PRO A 43 13.18 -5.34 -5.40
C PRO A 43 13.10 -6.08 -4.08
N GLN A 44 14.25 -6.38 -3.50
CA GLN A 44 14.33 -6.97 -2.17
C GLN A 44 13.74 -5.97 -1.17
N MET A 45 12.58 -6.30 -0.62
CA MET A 45 11.92 -5.52 0.43
C MET A 45 12.23 -6.13 1.79
N ASN A 46 12.35 -5.29 2.80
CA ASN A 46 12.52 -5.78 4.17
C ASN A 46 11.19 -6.34 4.67
N GLU A 47 11.08 -7.67 4.75
CA GLU A 47 9.87 -8.38 5.15
C GLU A 47 9.40 -8.02 6.57
N SER A 48 10.32 -7.59 7.44
CA SER A 48 9.98 -7.15 8.81
C SER A 48 9.06 -5.93 8.87
N LEU A 49 9.02 -5.15 7.79
CA LEU A 49 8.17 -3.96 7.64
C LEU A 49 6.88 -4.24 6.86
N LEU A 50 6.66 -5.48 6.43
CA LEU A 50 5.49 -5.89 5.67
C LEU A 50 4.48 -6.63 6.55
N ALA A 51 3.19 -6.39 6.29
CA ALA A 51 2.07 -7.06 6.95
C ALA A 51 1.82 -8.46 6.35
N ILE A 52 2.82 -9.35 6.47
CA ILE A 52 2.78 -10.70 5.90
C ILE A 52 2.59 -11.73 7.02
N GLU A 53 1.70 -12.68 6.82
CA GLU A 53 1.58 -13.86 7.69
C GLU A 53 2.75 -14.82 7.45
N HIS A 54 3.43 -15.23 8.52
CA HIS A 54 4.49 -16.23 8.43
C HIS A 54 3.90 -17.63 8.27
N ALA A 55 4.65 -18.56 7.68
CA ALA A 55 4.19 -19.92 7.38
C ALA A 55 3.67 -20.71 8.60
N ASN A 56 4.11 -20.34 9.81
CA ASN A 56 3.73 -20.99 11.07
C ASN A 56 2.74 -20.14 11.90
N ALA A 57 2.13 -19.11 11.32
CA ALA A 57 1.20 -18.25 12.04
C ALA A 57 -0.11 -18.98 12.36
N THR A 58 -0.63 -18.75 13.57
CA THR A 58 -1.95 -19.25 13.97
C THR A 58 -3.03 -18.67 13.05
N ALA A 59 -4.02 -19.52 12.71
CA ALA A 59 -5.19 -19.11 11.96
C ALA A 59 -5.91 -17.98 12.71
N LEU A 60 -6.03 -16.85 12.03
CA LEU A 60 -6.60 -15.64 12.60
C LEU A 60 -8.12 -15.66 12.44
N SER A 61 -8.87 -15.51 13.54
CA SER A 61 -10.32 -15.36 13.52
C SER A 61 -10.67 -13.89 13.67
N CYS A 62 -11.05 -13.26 12.56
CA CYS A 62 -11.41 -11.85 12.54
C CYS A 62 -12.93 -11.65 12.59
N PRO A 63 -13.41 -10.59 13.26
CA PRO A 63 -14.79 -10.15 13.12
C PRO A 63 -15.14 -9.87 11.65
N PRO A 64 -16.41 -10.05 11.25
CA PRO A 64 -16.85 -9.69 9.90
C PRO A 64 -16.70 -8.18 9.67
N ASP A 65 -16.47 -7.83 8.41
CA ASP A 65 -16.38 -6.43 7.98
C ASP A 65 -17.77 -5.78 7.94
N ASP A 66 -17.91 -4.59 8.53
CA ASP A 66 -19.16 -3.81 8.61
C ASP A 66 -18.96 -2.35 8.14
N TYR A 67 -18.04 -2.14 7.18
CA TYR A 67 -17.76 -0.81 6.63
C TYR A 67 -18.53 -0.57 5.32
N SER A 68 -18.79 0.70 5.01
CA SER A 68 -19.37 1.11 3.73
C SER A 68 -18.36 1.91 2.90
N VAL A 69 -18.43 1.80 1.58
CA VAL A 69 -17.50 2.47 0.65
C VAL A 69 -18.27 3.40 -0.27
N ARG A 70 -17.83 4.65 -0.38
CA ARG A 70 -18.41 5.69 -1.24
C ARG A 70 -17.34 6.23 -2.18
N ILE A 71 -17.70 6.48 -3.43
CA ILE A 71 -16.80 7.11 -4.41
C ILE A 71 -16.85 8.63 -4.20
N PHE A 72 -15.71 9.22 -3.84
CA PHE A 72 -15.56 10.67 -3.71
C PHE A 72 -15.13 11.31 -5.03
N SER A 73 -14.17 10.69 -5.72
CA SER A 73 -13.72 11.09 -7.06
C SER A 73 -13.44 9.85 -7.91
N LYS A 74 -13.63 9.97 -9.22
CA LYS A 74 -13.31 8.91 -10.18
C LYS A 74 -11.95 9.10 -10.85
N GLU A 75 -11.52 10.36 -11.00
CA GLU A 75 -10.28 10.73 -11.68
C GLU A 75 -9.57 11.86 -10.91
N PRO A 76 -8.58 11.54 -10.06
CA PRO A 76 -8.15 10.19 -9.66
C PRO A 76 -9.23 9.47 -8.83
N LEU A 77 -9.18 8.13 -8.78
CA LEU A 77 -10.08 7.34 -7.95
C LEU A 77 -9.80 7.65 -6.47
N VAL A 78 -10.79 8.21 -5.77
CA VAL A 78 -10.76 8.47 -4.33
C VAL A 78 -11.99 7.85 -3.70
N LEU A 79 -11.78 6.95 -2.74
CA LEU A 79 -12.83 6.24 -2.01
C LEU A 79 -12.89 6.76 -0.57
N TYR A 80 -14.09 7.05 -0.09
CA TYR A 80 -14.37 7.33 1.32
C TYR A 80 -14.95 6.09 1.98
N ILE A 81 -14.31 5.59 3.03
CA ILE A 81 -14.69 4.33 3.69
C ILE A 81 -15.17 4.65 5.10
N GLU A 82 -16.45 4.43 5.35
CA GLU A 82 -17.09 4.69 6.63
C GLU A 82 -17.08 3.42 7.48
N GLY A 83 -16.69 3.55 8.76
CA GLY A 83 -16.72 2.42 9.68
C GLY A 83 -15.61 1.37 9.49
N PHE A 84 -14.52 1.70 8.78
CA PHE A 84 -13.42 0.76 8.53
C PHE A 84 -12.80 0.17 9.81
N LEU A 85 -12.72 0.99 10.87
CA LEU A 85 -12.28 0.57 12.20
C LEU A 85 -13.45 0.65 13.17
N SER A 86 -13.65 -0.38 13.98
CA SER A 86 -14.63 -0.37 15.07
C SER A 86 -14.23 0.59 16.20
N VAL A 87 -15.15 0.89 17.12
CA VAL A 87 -14.84 1.74 18.28
C VAL A 87 -13.77 1.09 19.16
N GLU A 88 -13.85 -0.22 19.31
CA GLU A 88 -12.99 -1.07 20.11
C GLU A 88 -11.59 -1.14 19.49
N GLU A 89 -11.51 -1.36 18.17
CA GLU A 89 -10.25 -1.33 17.42
C GLU A 89 -9.57 0.04 17.55
N ARG A 90 -10.29 1.15 17.38
CA ARG A 90 -9.73 2.49 17.55
C ARG A 90 -9.17 2.72 18.96
N LYS A 91 -9.92 2.35 20.00
CA LYS A 91 -9.45 2.45 21.40
C LYS A 91 -8.21 1.59 21.63
N HIS A 92 -8.19 0.39 21.06
CA HIS A 92 -7.05 -0.52 21.15
C HIS A 92 -5.81 0.06 20.49
N LEU A 93 -5.91 0.53 19.24
CA LEU A 93 -4.80 1.16 18.51
C LEU A 93 -4.23 2.37 19.27
N LEU A 94 -5.10 3.22 19.83
CA LEU A 94 -4.67 4.35 20.64
C LEU A 94 -3.91 3.90 21.90
N LYS A 95 -4.41 2.86 22.60
CA LYS A 95 -3.77 2.29 23.78
C LYS A 95 -2.37 1.74 23.48
N ILE A 96 -2.24 0.91 22.45
CA ILE A 96 -0.95 0.30 22.09
C ILE A 96 0.02 1.32 21.45
N SER A 97 -0.48 2.42 20.90
CA SER A 97 0.36 3.52 20.42
C SER A 97 0.94 4.37 21.56
N ALA A 98 0.18 4.55 22.65
CA ALA A 98 0.58 5.40 23.77
C ALA A 98 1.54 4.69 24.74
N THR A 99 1.58 3.36 24.74
CA THR A 99 2.31 2.58 25.73
C THR A 99 2.77 1.27 25.09
N ASN A 100 4.03 0.88 25.32
CA ASN A 100 4.49 -0.46 24.99
C ASN A 100 3.61 -1.47 25.75
N PRO A 101 2.82 -2.33 25.07
CA PRO A 101 2.00 -3.29 25.78
C PRO A 101 2.91 -4.13 26.70
N PRO A 102 2.54 -4.31 27.98
CA PRO A 102 3.30 -5.19 28.85
C PRO A 102 3.30 -6.58 28.20
N PHE A 103 4.49 -7.06 27.85
CA PHE A 103 4.67 -8.38 27.26
C PHE A 103 4.29 -9.43 28.32
N ASN A 104 3.05 -9.93 28.25
CA ASN A 104 2.64 -11.24 28.74
C ASN A 104 1.18 -11.54 28.32
N SER A 105 1.03 -12.29 27.24
CA SER A 105 -0.26 -12.71 26.68
C SER A 105 -0.87 -13.94 27.37
N HIS A 106 -0.64 -14.15 28.68
CA HIS A 106 -1.06 -15.41 29.32
C HIS A 106 -1.66 -15.34 30.74
N LEU A 107 -2.11 -14.18 31.22
CA LEU A 107 -2.80 -14.09 32.52
C LEU A 107 -4.14 -13.36 32.40
N THR A 108 -5.11 -14.05 31.82
CA THR A 108 -6.53 -13.74 32.05
C THR A 108 -6.96 -14.36 33.37
N TYR A 109 -7.43 -13.49 34.28
CA TYR A 109 -8.11 -13.80 35.55
C TYR A 109 -7.25 -14.51 36.61
N LEU A 110 -6.74 -13.75 37.57
CA LEU A 110 -6.89 -14.00 39.02
C LEU A 110 -6.18 -12.90 39.86
N ASN A 111 -6.93 -12.36 40.82
CA ASN A 111 -6.57 -11.50 41.97
C ASN A 111 -6.32 -10.00 41.74
N LEU A 112 -7.41 -9.24 41.89
CA LEU A 112 -7.50 -7.77 41.94
C LEU A 112 -6.85 -7.08 43.15
N ASN A 113 -5.98 -7.73 43.93
CA ASN A 113 -5.56 -7.20 45.24
C ASN A 113 -4.05 -7.11 45.51
N LEU A 114 -3.15 -7.18 44.53
CA LEU A 114 -1.70 -6.95 44.76
C LEU A 114 -0.94 -6.33 43.57
N ILE A 115 -1.54 -5.42 42.80
CA ILE A 115 -0.77 -4.67 41.79
C ILE A 115 -0.26 -3.38 42.44
N SER A 116 0.98 -3.44 42.93
CA SER A 116 1.77 -2.28 43.35
C SER A 116 1.69 -1.17 42.30
N LEU A 117 1.34 0.05 42.72
CA LEU A 117 1.18 1.27 41.93
C LEU A 117 2.50 1.83 41.35
N THR A 118 3.42 0.96 40.95
CA THR A 118 4.74 1.32 40.41
C THR A 118 5.00 0.59 39.09
N GLN A 119 4.02 0.58 38.19
CA GLN A 119 4.29 0.28 36.79
C GLN A 119 4.33 1.61 36.05
N SER A 120 5.52 2.23 36.06
CA SER A 120 5.81 3.35 35.17
C SER A 120 5.38 2.93 33.76
N PRO A 121 4.60 3.75 33.02
CA PRO A 121 4.26 3.42 31.65
C PRO A 121 5.58 3.21 30.92
N SER A 122 5.70 2.02 30.36
CA SER A 122 6.78 1.61 29.47
C SER A 122 6.96 2.70 28.40
N ASN A 123 8.22 3.02 28.07
CA ASN A 123 8.58 4.15 27.22
C ASN A 123 7.65 4.31 26.01
N PRO A 124 7.25 5.55 25.66
CA PRO A 124 6.40 5.79 24.50
C PRO A 124 7.08 5.22 23.24
N ILE A 125 6.32 4.57 22.35
CA ILE A 125 6.82 3.99 21.09
C ILE A 125 6.80 4.97 19.92
N PHE A 126 6.35 6.21 20.17
CA PHE A 126 6.34 7.27 19.18
C PHE A 126 7.73 7.86 19.02
N GLU A 127 8.19 7.87 17.77
CA GLU A 127 9.44 8.48 17.37
C GLU A 127 9.17 9.64 16.40
N PRO A 128 10.00 10.71 16.42
CA PRO A 128 9.88 11.79 15.45
C PRO A 128 9.95 11.27 14.01
N SER A 129 9.01 11.68 13.17
CA SER A 129 8.94 11.21 11.79
C SER A 129 10.12 11.75 10.97
N THR A 130 10.62 10.91 10.06
CA THR A 130 11.67 11.27 9.10
C THR A 130 11.12 11.39 7.69
N ILE A 131 11.92 12.00 6.82
CA ILE A 131 11.66 12.16 5.39
C ILE A 131 12.82 11.58 4.56
N THR A 132 12.49 11.14 3.35
CA THR A 132 13.44 10.54 2.40
C THR A 132 13.23 11.19 1.03
N HIS A 133 14.25 11.85 0.48
CA HIS A 133 14.17 12.48 -0.85
C HIS A 133 14.76 11.64 -1.97
N ASN A 134 15.75 10.79 -1.67
CA ASN A 134 16.56 10.08 -2.65
C ASN A 134 16.51 8.55 -2.53
N GLY A 135 15.58 8.03 -1.72
CA GLY A 135 15.40 6.59 -1.47
C GLY A 135 16.50 5.93 -0.62
N ALA A 136 17.55 6.66 -0.22
CA ALA A 136 18.70 6.08 0.49
C ALA A 136 18.85 6.64 1.92
N ASN A 137 18.69 7.94 2.11
CA ASN A 137 18.94 8.60 3.40
C ASN A 137 17.64 9.16 3.98
N THR A 138 17.37 8.80 5.23
CA THR A 138 16.31 9.41 6.03
C THR A 138 16.90 10.53 6.88
N HIS A 139 16.19 11.64 7.00
CA HIS A 139 16.56 12.73 7.90
C HIS A 139 15.31 13.41 8.45
N ARG A 140 15.47 14.23 9.48
CA ARG A 140 14.39 14.99 10.09
C ARG A 140 14.41 16.43 9.58
N ASP A 141 13.30 16.87 9.00
CA ASP A 141 13.06 18.26 8.62
C ASP A 141 11.64 18.66 8.99
N THR A 142 11.53 19.53 10.00
CA THR A 142 10.26 19.96 10.57
C THR A 142 9.53 20.99 9.72
N SER A 143 10.19 21.58 8.70
CA SER A 143 9.55 22.48 7.74
C SER A 143 8.72 21.72 6.69
N ILE A 144 8.99 20.41 6.53
CA ILE A 144 8.29 19.53 5.61
C ILE A 144 7.33 18.62 6.36
N ARG A 145 7.76 18.03 7.48
CA ARG A 145 6.98 17.09 8.27
C ARG A 145 7.26 17.25 9.76
N SER A 146 6.22 17.63 10.50
CA SER A 146 6.24 17.72 11.95
C SER A 146 5.17 16.80 12.54
N SER A 147 5.56 15.55 12.79
CA SER A 147 4.67 14.49 13.27
C SER A 147 5.48 13.38 13.94
N ASP A 148 4.83 12.56 14.78
CA ASP A 148 5.47 11.38 15.41
C ASP A 148 4.83 10.09 14.91
N VAL A 149 5.65 9.09 14.58
CA VAL A 149 5.19 7.81 14.05
C VAL A 149 5.51 6.69 15.05
N ALA A 150 4.60 5.73 15.17
CA ALA A 150 4.81 4.52 15.96
C ALA A 150 4.47 3.28 15.12
N LEU A 151 5.43 2.36 15.03
CA LEU A 151 5.19 1.02 14.48
C LEU A 151 4.49 0.17 15.53
N LEU A 152 3.27 -0.29 15.24
CA LEU A 152 2.47 -0.97 16.24
C LEU A 152 2.95 -2.41 16.47
N PRO A 153 2.94 -2.89 17.72
CA PRO A 153 3.04 -4.33 18.02
C PRO A 153 1.97 -5.11 17.25
N ARG A 154 2.36 -6.23 16.64
CA ARG A 154 1.51 -6.99 15.71
C ARG A 154 0.71 -8.07 16.43
N ASP A 155 -0.27 -7.65 17.23
CA ASP A 155 -1.23 -8.55 17.86
C ASP A 155 -2.38 -8.94 16.91
N ASP A 156 -3.29 -9.80 17.37
CA ASP A 156 -4.38 -10.31 16.53
C ASP A 156 -5.34 -9.22 16.05
N THR A 157 -5.53 -8.13 16.83
CA THR A 157 -6.38 -7.01 16.39
C THR A 157 -5.71 -6.27 15.24
N VAL A 158 -4.41 -5.97 15.37
CA VAL A 158 -3.62 -5.34 14.29
C VAL A 158 -3.58 -6.22 13.05
N ARG A 159 -3.36 -7.54 13.21
CA ARG A 159 -3.38 -8.49 12.09
C ARG A 159 -4.72 -8.52 11.38
N CYS A 160 -5.84 -8.45 12.11
CA CYS A 160 -7.17 -8.41 11.50
C CYS A 160 -7.41 -7.14 10.69
N ILE A 161 -6.95 -5.99 11.19
CA ILE A 161 -7.04 -4.71 10.47
C ILE A 161 -6.18 -4.75 9.20
N GLU A 162 -4.96 -5.29 9.28
CA GLU A 162 -4.08 -5.48 8.12
C GLU A 162 -4.72 -6.40 7.06
N ALA A 163 -5.32 -7.51 7.49
CA ALA A 163 -6.02 -8.44 6.61
C ALA A 163 -7.23 -7.78 5.92
N ARG A 164 -8.01 -6.99 6.67
CA ARG A 164 -9.12 -6.19 6.14
C ARG A 164 -8.66 -5.17 5.11
N ALA A 165 -7.58 -4.44 5.39
CA ALA A 165 -6.99 -3.46 4.46
C ALA A 165 -6.52 -4.13 3.17
N ARG A 166 -5.93 -5.33 3.27
CA ARG A 166 -5.54 -6.14 2.12
C ARG A 166 -6.72 -6.57 1.27
N ALA A 167 -7.79 -7.06 1.89
CA ALA A 167 -8.99 -7.48 1.18
C ALA A 167 -9.62 -6.31 0.38
N LEU A 168 -9.66 -5.11 0.98
CA LEU A 168 -10.21 -3.91 0.36
C LEU A 168 -9.43 -3.44 -0.88
N GLN A 169 -8.10 -3.53 -0.86
CA GLN A 169 -7.24 -3.12 -1.98
C GLN A 169 -7.26 -4.12 -3.16
N GLY A 170 -7.80 -5.32 -2.94
CA GLY A 170 -7.94 -6.37 -3.93
C GLY A 170 -6.77 -7.38 -3.94
N TRP A 171 -6.97 -8.45 -4.70
CA TRP A 171 -6.11 -9.63 -4.70
C TRP A 171 -5.14 -9.59 -5.86
N ARG A 172 -4.05 -8.83 -5.74
CA ARG A 172 -2.90 -8.96 -6.64
C ARG A 172 -1.84 -9.79 -5.95
N GLU A 173 -1.32 -10.80 -6.64
CA GLU A 173 -0.27 -11.71 -6.12
C GLU A 173 1.00 -10.95 -5.66
N ASP A 174 1.22 -9.76 -6.24
CA ASP A 174 2.35 -8.87 -5.98
C ASP A 174 1.98 -7.61 -5.17
N LEU A 175 0.86 -7.62 -4.44
CA LEU A 175 0.52 -6.53 -3.53
C LEU A 175 0.97 -6.86 -2.11
N TRP A 176 1.77 -5.96 -1.54
CA TRP A 176 2.10 -5.97 -0.13
C TRP A 176 1.68 -4.67 0.51
N ILE A 177 1.33 -4.79 1.78
CA ILE A 177 0.99 -3.66 2.64
C ILE A 177 2.10 -3.55 3.69
N GLU A 178 2.51 -2.32 3.98
CA GLU A 178 3.39 -2.08 5.10
C GLU A 178 2.67 -2.41 6.42
N ARG A 179 3.43 -2.77 7.44
CA ARG A 179 2.87 -2.97 8.78
C ARG A 179 2.15 -1.72 9.26
N LEU A 180 1.04 -1.93 9.96
CA LEU A 180 0.22 -0.83 10.48
C LEU A 180 1.05 0.09 11.39
N ARG A 181 1.00 1.39 11.11
CA ARG A 181 1.63 2.44 11.91
C ARG A 181 0.58 3.45 12.34
N THR A 182 0.83 4.08 13.48
CA THR A 182 0.07 5.26 13.89
C THR A 182 0.91 6.50 13.66
N GLN A 183 0.25 7.53 13.14
CA GLN A 183 0.83 8.85 12.97
C GLN A 183 0.11 9.82 13.90
N ARG A 184 0.86 10.48 14.76
CA ARG A 184 0.37 11.52 15.67
C ARG A 184 0.81 12.90 15.18
N TYR A 185 -0.15 13.82 15.15
CA TYR A 185 0.08 15.25 14.98
C TYR A 185 -0.30 15.95 16.29
N VAL A 186 0.54 16.85 16.75
CA VAL A 186 0.29 17.73 17.89
C VAL A 186 -0.04 19.14 17.39
N GLU A 187 -0.28 20.09 18.28
CA GLU A 187 -0.48 21.49 17.91
C GLU A 187 0.69 22.00 17.06
N GLY A 188 0.39 22.61 15.91
CA GLY A 188 1.40 23.04 14.91
C GLY A 188 2.00 21.90 14.06
N GLY A 189 1.61 20.64 14.29
CA GLY A 189 2.02 19.50 13.48
C GLY A 189 1.44 19.56 12.07
N HIS A 190 2.24 19.17 11.08
CA HIS A 190 1.86 19.24 9.67
C HIS A 190 2.65 18.26 8.82
N TYR A 191 2.18 18.05 7.59
CA TYR A 191 2.94 17.41 6.52
C TYR A 191 2.63 18.13 5.20
N SER A 192 3.64 18.72 4.57
CA SER A 192 3.54 19.37 3.27
C SER A 192 3.04 18.42 2.18
N TYR A 193 2.42 18.98 1.13
CA TYR A 193 1.90 18.21 0.00
C TYR A 193 3.00 17.34 -0.64
N HIS A 194 2.71 16.07 -0.81
CA HIS A 194 3.61 15.08 -1.38
C HIS A 194 2.81 13.97 -2.06
N PHE A 195 3.52 13.14 -2.81
CA PHE A 195 2.98 11.88 -3.31
C PHE A 195 3.44 10.74 -2.41
N ASP A 196 2.57 9.76 -2.20
CA ASP A 196 2.91 8.52 -1.49
C ASP A 196 3.82 7.60 -2.32
N TRP A 197 3.97 7.89 -3.61
CA TRP A 197 4.90 7.20 -4.49
C TRP A 197 6.21 7.97 -4.67
N THR A 198 7.30 7.22 -4.88
CA THR A 198 8.60 7.80 -5.24
C THR A 198 8.68 8.12 -6.72
N ALA A 199 9.42 9.17 -7.08
CA ALA A 199 9.70 9.48 -8.48
C ALA A 199 10.43 8.32 -9.16
N ASN A 200 10.07 8.06 -10.42
CA ASN A 200 10.46 6.89 -11.21
C ASN A 200 11.94 6.95 -11.70
N ARG A 201 12.88 7.45 -10.89
CA ARG A 201 14.31 7.44 -11.25
C ARG A 201 14.84 6.01 -11.11
N GLY A 202 14.88 5.29 -12.23
CA GLY A 202 15.34 3.90 -12.32
C GLY A 202 14.24 2.87 -12.56
N GLY A 203 13.02 3.28 -12.93
CA GLY A 203 11.90 2.36 -13.23
C GLY A 203 11.12 1.87 -12.01
N TRP A 204 11.34 2.48 -10.85
CA TRP A 204 10.64 2.18 -9.59
C TRP A 204 9.64 3.27 -9.21
N GLY A 205 8.45 3.22 -9.81
CA GLY A 205 7.28 3.91 -9.29
C GLY A 205 6.63 2.99 -8.27
N ARG A 206 7.08 3.04 -7.02
CA ARG A 206 6.40 2.28 -5.95
C ARG A 206 5.24 3.12 -5.43
N PRO A 207 3.97 2.74 -5.60
CA PRO A 207 2.99 3.02 -4.58
C PRO A 207 3.36 2.11 -3.39
N LEU A 208 4.17 2.63 -2.45
CA LEU A 208 4.20 2.04 -1.12
C LEU A 208 2.95 2.57 -0.44
N LEU A 209 1.93 1.72 -0.35
CA LEU A 209 0.72 2.04 0.39
C LEU A 209 1.07 1.94 1.88
N LYS A 210 1.23 3.11 2.50
CA LYS A 210 1.39 3.29 3.94
C LYS A 210 0.06 3.22 4.66
#